data_AF-A0A165XB89-F1
#
_entry.id   AF-A0A165XB89-F1
#
_cell.length_a   1.000
_cell.length_b   1.000
_cell.length_c   1.000
_cell.angle_alpha   90.00
_cell.angle_beta   90.00
_cell.angle_gamma   90.00
#
_symmetry.space_group_name_H-M   'P 1'
#
loop_
_entity.id
_entity.type
_entity.pdbx_description
1 polymer ?
#
loop_
_entity_poly.entity_id
_entity_poly.type
_entity_poly.pdbx_seq_one_letter_code
_entity_poly.pdbx_strand_id
1 'polypeptide(L)'
;MAYQIHWPNKYFFYPIGNTSAVCLTRDLPLRVPASLLLLGCGDPRNVLYTIFCESSTGNASRELDFTCCDHDVGVLSRNVLLLSMIINKKPQEL
;
A
#
# COMPACT_ATOMS: atom_id res chain seq x y z
N MET A 1 6.90 -9.27 25.05
CA MET A 1 7.78 -8.10 24.84
C MET A 1 6.96 -6.86 25.07
N ALA A 2 7.34 -6.00 26.02
CA ALA A 2 6.66 -4.71 26.23
C ALA A 2 7.22 -3.72 25.22
N TYR A 3 6.38 -3.25 24.29
CA TYR A 3 6.77 -2.21 23.33
C TYR A 3 6.91 -0.89 24.09
N GLN A 4 8.00 -0.15 23.88
CA GLN A 4 8.15 1.17 24.48
C GLN A 4 7.05 2.08 23.93
N ILE A 5 6.27 2.67 24.81
CA ILE A 5 5.18 3.58 24.43
C ILE A 5 5.81 4.89 23.97
N HIS A 6 5.87 5.09 22.65
CA HIS A 6 6.30 6.32 22.03
C HIS A 6 5.08 7.23 21.83
N TRP A 7 4.96 8.27 22.65
CA TRP A 7 3.94 9.32 22.49
C TRP A 7 4.55 10.52 21.76
N PRO A 8 4.39 10.64 20.43
CA PRO A 8 4.86 11.81 19.74
C PRO A 8 4.06 13.04 20.21
N ASN A 9 4.75 14.15 20.46
CA ASN A 9 4.13 15.42 20.88
C ASN A 9 3.15 15.98 19.82
N LYS A 10 3.24 15.51 18.58
CA LYS A 10 2.36 15.86 17.47
C LYS A 10 2.12 14.64 16.58
N TYR A 11 0.86 14.30 16.38
CA TYR A 11 0.44 13.22 15.49
C TYR A 11 -0.18 13.81 14.22
N PHE A 12 0.37 13.45 13.06
CA PHE A 12 -0.18 13.85 11.78
C PHE A 12 -0.95 12.68 11.17
N PHE A 13 -2.27 12.80 11.16
CA PHE A 13 -3.15 11.77 10.60
C PHE A 13 -3.41 12.03 9.11
N TYR A 14 -2.85 11.19 8.25
CA TYR A 14 -3.10 11.20 6.82
C TYR A 14 -3.83 9.92 6.39
N PRO A 15 -5.18 9.89 6.43
CA PRO A 15 -5.98 8.70 6.07
C PRO A 15 -5.70 8.27 4.63
N ILE A 16 -5.55 9.28 3.77
CA ILE A 16 -5.00 9.22 2.43
C ILE A 16 -3.99 10.37 2.46
N GLY A 17 -2.70 10.07 2.32
CA GLY A 17 -1.63 11.03 2.06
C GLY A 17 -1.96 12.13 1.04
N ASN A 18 -1.09 13.13 1.01
CA ASN A 18 -1.23 14.38 0.27
C ASN A 18 -0.32 14.49 -0.96
N THR A 19 0.55 13.50 -1.19
CA THR A 19 1.46 13.44 -2.35
C THR A 19 0.86 12.62 -3.49
N SER A 20 1.27 12.86 -4.73
CA SER A 20 0.83 12.02 -5.85
C SER A 20 1.30 10.57 -5.66
N ALA A 21 0.47 9.60 -6.05
CA ALA A 21 0.89 8.20 -6.09
C ALA A 21 2.03 8.00 -7.11
N VAL A 22 2.94 7.09 -6.82
CA VAL A 22 4.09 6.75 -7.68
C VAL A 22 4.07 5.27 -8.04
N CYS A 23 4.46 4.95 -9.28
CA CYS A 23 4.55 3.57 -9.75
C CYS A 23 5.89 3.00 -9.29
N LEU A 24 5.83 2.01 -8.39
CA LEU A 24 7.01 1.42 -7.74
C LEU A 24 7.82 0.52 -8.66
N THR A 25 7.24 0.11 -9.80
CA THR A 25 7.88 -0.76 -10.80
C THR A 25 8.41 0.01 -12.01
N ARG A 26 8.32 1.34 -12.02
CA ARG A 26 8.69 2.18 -13.19
C ARG A 26 10.14 2.00 -13.65
N ASP A 27 11.03 1.65 -12.74
CA ASP A 27 12.46 1.45 -13.00
C ASP A 27 12.85 -0.05 -13.03
N LEU A 28 11.86 -0.95 -12.94
CA LEU A 28 12.08 -2.39 -13.03
C LEU A 28 11.86 -2.88 -14.48
N PRO A 29 12.68 -3.84 -14.96
CA PRO A 29 12.46 -4.50 -16.24
C PRO A 29 11.06 -5.10 -16.33
N LEU A 30 10.41 -4.96 -17.50
CA LEU A 30 9.09 -5.54 -17.75
C LEU A 30 9.10 -7.06 -17.57
N ARG A 31 7.98 -7.62 -17.10
CA ARG A 31 7.72 -9.07 -16.96
C ARG A 31 8.55 -9.82 -15.90
N VAL A 32 9.40 -9.13 -15.15
CA VAL A 32 10.14 -9.72 -14.03
C VAL A 32 9.29 -9.60 -12.75
N PRO A 33 9.08 -10.68 -11.98
CA PRO A 33 8.42 -10.60 -10.67
C PRO A 33 9.05 -9.52 -9.79
N ALA A 34 8.23 -8.76 -9.07
CA ALA A 34 8.70 -7.66 -8.22
C ALA A 34 8.28 -7.89 -6.77
N SER A 35 9.27 -8.10 -5.90
CA SER A 35 9.09 -8.08 -4.44
C SER A 35 9.52 -6.72 -3.90
N LEU A 36 8.56 -5.97 -3.36
CA LEU A 36 8.72 -4.57 -2.98
C LEU A 36 8.57 -4.40 -1.47
N LEU A 37 9.62 -3.89 -0.81
CA LEU A 37 9.61 -3.51 0.60
C LEU A 37 9.33 -2.01 0.73
N LEU A 38 8.20 -1.65 1.35
CA LEU A 38 7.81 -0.26 1.61
C LEU A 38 8.09 0.10 3.06
N LEU A 39 9.07 0.96 3.30
CA LEU A 39 9.41 1.49 4.62
C LEU A 39 8.67 2.81 4.87
N GLY A 40 7.89 2.89 5.94
CA GLY A 40 7.00 4.03 6.17
C GLY A 40 5.93 4.06 5.08
N CYS A 41 5.23 2.94 4.89
CA CYS A 41 4.35 2.74 3.76
C CYS A 41 3.20 3.76 3.71
N GLY A 42 2.82 4.36 4.85
CA GLY A 42 1.74 5.33 4.89
C GLY A 42 0.45 4.69 4.39
N ASP A 43 -0.14 5.18 3.31
CA ASP A 43 -1.38 4.62 2.76
C ASP A 43 -1.15 3.78 1.49
N PRO A 44 -2.13 2.95 1.06
CA PRO A 44 -1.90 2.01 -0.02
C PRO A 44 -1.92 2.65 -1.42
N ARG A 45 -1.91 3.99 -1.57
CA ARG A 45 -1.96 4.67 -2.89
C ARG A 45 -0.92 4.14 -3.87
N ASN A 46 0.33 3.94 -3.41
CA ASN A 46 1.44 3.59 -4.30
C ASN A 46 1.31 2.14 -4.74
N VAL A 47 0.83 1.27 -3.85
CA VAL A 47 0.51 -0.12 -4.15
C VAL A 47 -0.60 -0.18 -5.20
N LEU A 48 -1.73 0.49 -4.95
CA LEU A 48 -2.88 0.47 -5.87
C LEU A 48 -2.54 1.09 -7.23
N TYR A 49 -1.79 2.19 -7.25
CA TYR A 49 -1.35 2.84 -8.49
C TYR A 49 -0.37 1.96 -9.28
N THR A 50 0.56 1.29 -8.60
CA THR A 50 1.48 0.33 -9.25
C THR A 50 0.70 -0.82 -9.88
N ILE A 51 -0.27 -1.40 -9.16
CA ILE A 51 -1.15 -2.46 -9.69
C ILE A 51 -1.91 -1.98 -10.93
N PHE A 52 -2.43 -0.75 -10.90
CA PHE A 52 -3.13 -0.15 -12.04
C PHE A 52 -2.22 0.01 -13.27
N CYS A 53 -0.99 0.51 -13.08
CA CYS A 53 -0.01 0.66 -14.17
C CYS A 53 0.38 -0.70 -14.77
N GLU A 54 0.62 -1.72 -13.95
CA GLU A 54 0.98 -3.06 -14.43
C GLU A 54 -0.21 -3.73 -15.15
N SER A 55 -1.44 -3.52 -14.68
CA SER A 55 -2.66 -4.04 -15.33
C SER A 55 -2.91 -3.40 -16.71
N SER A 56 -2.48 -2.15 -16.90
CA SER A 56 -2.68 -1.40 -18.15
C SER A 56 -1.70 -1.80 -19.26
N THR A 57 -0.66 -2.60 -18.96
CA THR A 57 0.46 -2.88 -19.89
C THR A 57 0.26 -4.16 -20.74
N GLY A 58 -0.97 -4.69 -20.82
CA GLY A 58 -1.32 -5.86 -21.66
C GLY A 58 -0.99 -7.23 -21.01
N ASN A 59 -1.05 -8.32 -21.79
CA ASN A 59 -1.00 -9.76 -21.40
C ASN A 59 0.22 -10.23 -20.57
N ALA A 60 1.03 -9.33 -20.01
CA ALA A 60 2.21 -9.65 -19.24
C ALA A 60 2.17 -8.98 -17.85
N SER A 61 1.13 -9.27 -17.06
CA SER A 61 1.15 -8.89 -15.64
C SER A 61 2.30 -9.63 -14.95
N ARG A 62 3.29 -8.89 -14.44
CA ARG A 62 4.27 -9.48 -13.54
C ARG A 62 3.61 -9.88 -12.22
N GLU A 63 4.19 -10.84 -11.53
CA GLU A 63 3.84 -11.09 -10.14
C GLU A 63 4.33 -9.91 -9.28
N LEU A 64 3.44 -9.39 -8.43
CA LEU A 64 3.72 -8.29 -7.51
C LEU A 64 3.54 -8.77 -6.09
N ASP A 65 4.60 -8.66 -5.29
CA ASP A 65 4.58 -8.92 -3.86
C ASP A 65 4.96 -7.64 -3.11
N PHE A 66 4.13 -7.25 -2.14
CA PHE A 66 4.30 -6.01 -1.39
C PHE A 66 4.43 -6.35 0.10
N THR A 67 5.60 -6.05 0.66
CA THR A 67 5.82 -6.05 2.11
C THR A 67 5.73 -4.62 2.63
N CYS A 68 4.67 -4.32 3.38
CA CYS A 68 4.41 -2.99 3.94
C CYS A 68 4.88 -2.89 5.40
N CYS A 69 5.74 -1.93 5.71
CA CYS A 69 6.21 -1.65 7.06
C CYS A 69 5.90 -0.19 7.44
N ASP A 70 5.36 0.01 8.63
CA ASP A 70 5.20 1.33 9.22
C ASP A 70 5.46 1.27 10.72
N HIS A 71 5.96 2.37 11.27
CA HIS A 71 6.15 2.54 12.71
C HIS A 71 4.80 2.72 13.44
N ASP A 72 3.79 3.25 12.76
CA ASP A 72 2.45 3.44 13.30
C ASP A 72 1.57 2.22 12.99
N VAL A 73 1.19 1.49 14.04
CA VAL A 73 0.30 0.33 13.94
C VAL A 73 -1.09 0.71 13.38
N GLY A 74 -1.54 1.94 13.63
CA GLY A 74 -2.80 2.46 13.09
C GLY A 74 -2.78 2.57 11.57
N VAL A 75 -1.63 2.92 11.00
CA VAL A 75 -1.42 2.95 9.54
C VAL A 75 -1.58 1.56 8.94
N LEU A 76 -0.88 0.56 9.49
CA LEU A 76 -0.98 -0.83 9.02
C LEU A 76 -2.40 -1.37 9.16
N SER A 77 -3.04 -1.13 10.31
CA SER A 77 -4.41 -1.60 10.60
C SER A 77 -5.43 -1.02 9.60
N ARG A 78 -5.33 0.28 9.31
CA ARG A 78 -6.19 0.94 8.33
C ARG A 78 -5.98 0.39 6.92
N ASN A 79 -4.72 0.18 6.52
CA ASN A 79 -4.41 -0.35 5.19
C ASN A 79 -4.94 -1.77 5.02
N VAL A 80 -4.78 -2.63 6.03
CA VAL A 80 -5.36 -3.98 6.02
C VAL A 80 -6.88 -3.89 5.89
N LEU A 81 -7.54 -3.07 6.70
CA LEU A 81 -8.99 -2.91 6.63
C LEU A 81 -9.46 -2.46 5.24
N LEU A 82 -8.82 -1.43 4.67
CA LEU A 82 -9.15 -0.91 3.35
C LEU A 82 -8.94 -1.96 2.25
N LEU A 83 -7.80 -2.63 2.22
CA LEU A 83 -7.49 -3.67 1.24
C LEU A 83 -8.44 -4.87 1.39
N SER A 84 -8.77 -5.27 2.62
CA SER A 84 -9.78 -6.30 2.88
C SER A 84 -11.14 -5.90 2.34
N MET A 85 -11.59 -4.65 2.52
CA MET A 85 -12.86 -4.17 1.97
C MET A 85 -12.87 -4.20 0.43
N ILE A 86 -11.77 -3.79 -0.22
CA ILE A 86 -11.62 -3.85 -1.68
C ILE A 86 -11.74 -5.30 -2.18
N ILE A 87 -11.07 -6.24 -1.50
CA ILE A 87 -11.12 -7.66 -1.85
C ILE A 87 -12.51 -8.26 -1.61
N ASN A 88 -13.23 -7.82 -0.58
CA ASN A 88 -14.49 -8.41 -0.17
C ASN A 88 -15.62 -8.22 -1.21
N LYS A 89 -15.48 -7.33 -2.21
CA LYS A 89 -16.42 -7.12 -3.35
C LYS A 89 -17.92 -7.03 -3.02
N LYS A 90 -18.34 -6.99 -1.76
CA LYS A 90 -19.75 -6.94 -1.38
C LYS A 90 -20.29 -5.59 -1.81
N PRO A 91 -21.30 -5.54 -2.70
CA PRO A 91 -22.01 -4.30 -2.93
C PRO A 91 -22.61 -3.83 -1.60
N GLN A 92 -22.62 -2.52 -1.34
CA GLN A 92 -23.50 -2.00 -0.31
C GLN A 92 -24.92 -2.31 -0.77
N GLU A 93 -25.59 -3.24 -0.10
CA GLU A 93 -27.05 -3.36 -0.23
C GLU A 93 -27.63 -2.06 0.36
N LEU A 94 -28.03 -1.16 -0.55
CA LEU A 94 -28.75 0.08 -0.27
C LEU A 94 -30.25 -0.20 -0.26
#